data_AF-A0A6J0HXI1-F1
#
_entry.id   AF-A0A6J0HXI1-F1
#
_cell.length_a   1.000
_cell.length_b   1.000
_cell.length_c   1.000
_cell.angle_alpha   90.00
_cell.angle_beta   90.00
_cell.angle_gamma   90.00
#
_symmetry.space_group_name_H-M   'P 1'
#
loop_
_entity.id
_entity.type
_entity.pdbx_description
1 polymer ?
#
loop_
_entity_poly.entity_id
_entity_poly.type
_entity_poly.pdbx_seq_one_letter_code
_entity_poly.pdbx_strand_id
1 'polypeptide(L)'
;MLKTWYFVLLCWLSLQLEANPGLKVRITQKGLDYGRRIGMELVKQAVLKETFPSWSGQESLSVVKVNYVISRLRINAVDFPETSASFIPGTGICLSVARASATISADWRMNAWLLKGKGEITVSISGLFISIIFNVSRDSTGHLSTLLHNCQLSIGSVKVKLSGRSSWIYSFLSGYLEKPIHTKLDKNLCLNIKYKIQMMDAQLKKHKVLSQIDTFAQVDYSLLSSPAVFKSHINLDLKGTVYPVGNHTDPPFMPAPFALPNQGDSMIYLGVSNYFLKSASLAYYRAGAFNITISEELATTFSLNTSLLKYFVSETSLSQAAACPVLLNLMATLPPAVSLNADRCVLQITGSVEVFAALPNSTTQYIFTGNLTASTTANLTITKQKLIISLLLKRFQFSLLHSNLGFPEQKSVVENFLSYALRRVVIPVINDKLGKGFPLLNLAHTSLTGPAIKMNQGHLVISTDVHYQPVDREDEDLHSHS
;
A
#
# COMPACT_ATOMS: atom_id res chain seq x y z
N MET A 1 -23.84 -46.27 -11.74
CA MET A 1 -24.16 -45.22 -10.75
C MET A 1 -22.95 -44.69 -9.98
N LEU A 2 -21.87 -45.46 -9.78
CA LEU A 2 -20.66 -44.98 -9.08
C LEU A 2 -19.84 -43.91 -9.86
N LYS A 3 -19.81 -43.99 -11.21
CA LYS A 3 -19.08 -43.04 -12.07
C LYS A 3 -19.66 -41.62 -12.08
N THR A 4 -20.98 -41.46 -11.93
CA THR A 4 -21.63 -40.15 -11.87
C THR A 4 -21.36 -39.43 -10.56
N TRP A 5 -21.19 -40.15 -9.45
CA TRP A 5 -20.81 -39.57 -8.17
C TRP A 5 -19.39 -38.99 -8.17
N TYR A 6 -18.44 -39.62 -8.88
CA TYR A 6 -17.08 -39.08 -9.04
C TYR A 6 -17.08 -37.76 -9.80
N PHE A 7 -17.89 -37.61 -10.85
CA PHE A 7 -18.01 -36.34 -11.58
C PHE A 7 -18.66 -35.24 -10.74
N VAL A 8 -19.65 -35.57 -9.91
CA VAL A 8 -20.26 -34.62 -8.97
C VAL A 8 -19.28 -34.21 -7.86
N LEU A 9 -18.49 -35.15 -7.32
CA LEU A 9 -17.43 -34.85 -6.34
C LEU A 9 -16.29 -34.03 -6.95
N LEU A 10 -15.88 -34.31 -8.20
CA LEU A 10 -14.89 -33.53 -8.93
C LEU A 10 -15.40 -32.11 -9.26
N CYS A 11 -16.69 -31.96 -9.60
CA CYS A 11 -17.33 -30.64 -9.76
C CYS A 11 -17.47 -29.88 -8.43
N TRP A 12 -17.76 -30.56 -7.32
CA TRP A 12 -17.77 -29.94 -5.99
C TRP A 12 -16.36 -29.55 -5.50
N LEU A 13 -15.33 -30.30 -5.86
CA LEU A 13 -13.93 -29.98 -5.55
C LEU A 13 -13.34 -28.87 -6.43
N SER A 14 -13.91 -28.59 -7.60
CA SER A 14 -13.43 -27.55 -8.53
C SER A 14 -14.17 -26.21 -8.43
N LEU A 15 -15.19 -26.11 -7.57
CA LEU A 15 -15.80 -24.84 -7.16
C LEU A 15 -15.19 -24.37 -5.82
N GLN A 16 -13.87 -24.20 -5.76
CA GLN A 16 -13.37 -23.15 -4.88
C GLN A 16 -13.78 -21.83 -5.54
N LEU A 17 -14.96 -21.31 -5.17
CA LEU A 17 -15.30 -19.93 -5.47
C LEU A 17 -14.17 -19.09 -4.89
N GLU A 18 -13.34 -18.50 -5.76
CA GLU A 18 -12.34 -17.53 -5.31
C GLU A 18 -13.07 -16.48 -4.48
N ALA A 19 -12.61 -16.28 -3.25
CA ALA A 19 -13.20 -15.29 -2.36
C ALA A 19 -13.12 -13.92 -3.05
N ASN A 20 -14.24 -13.19 -3.10
CA ASN A 20 -14.22 -11.86 -3.69
C ASN A 20 -13.35 -10.91 -2.85
N PRO A 21 -12.59 -10.01 -3.48
CA PRO A 21 -11.77 -9.05 -2.74
C PRO A 21 -12.59 -7.99 -2.01
N GLY A 22 -12.12 -7.59 -0.83
CA GLY A 22 -12.54 -6.33 -0.20
C GLY A 22 -11.83 -5.13 -0.83
N LEU A 23 -10.59 -5.32 -1.29
CA LEU A 23 -9.76 -4.32 -1.95
C LEU A 23 -9.09 -4.92 -3.19
N LYS A 24 -8.97 -4.15 -4.27
CA LYS A 24 -8.31 -4.59 -5.51
C LYS A 24 -7.32 -3.54 -5.96
N VAL A 25 -6.09 -3.92 -6.23
CA VAL A 25 -5.05 -3.02 -6.75
C VAL A 25 -4.71 -3.42 -8.18
N ARG A 26 -4.64 -2.46 -9.08
CA ARG A 26 -4.15 -2.64 -10.45
C ARG A 26 -2.94 -1.76 -10.70
N ILE A 27 -1.88 -2.36 -11.22
CA ILE A 27 -0.71 -1.65 -11.74
C ILE A 27 -0.75 -1.79 -13.26
N THR A 28 -0.78 -0.67 -13.97
CA THR A 28 -0.88 -0.63 -15.44
C THR A 28 0.51 -0.66 -16.09
N GLN A 29 0.55 -0.81 -17.41
CA GLN A 29 1.79 -0.67 -18.19
C GLN A 29 2.44 0.70 -17.97
N LYS A 30 1.66 1.78 -17.84
CA LYS A 30 2.18 3.11 -17.49
C LYS A 30 2.91 3.10 -16.15
N GLY A 31 2.35 2.42 -15.14
CA GLY A 31 2.99 2.24 -13.84
C GLY A 31 4.25 1.39 -13.92
N LEU A 32 4.22 0.31 -14.69
CA LEU A 32 5.37 -0.56 -14.93
C LEU A 32 6.52 0.18 -15.63
N ASP A 33 6.21 0.98 -16.65
CA ASP A 33 7.18 1.78 -17.39
C ASP A 33 7.82 2.86 -16.53
N TYR A 34 7.03 3.46 -15.63
CA TYR A 34 7.56 4.39 -14.63
C TYR A 34 8.50 3.68 -13.65
N GLY A 35 8.07 2.53 -13.11
CA GLY A 35 8.89 1.70 -12.24
C GLY A 35 10.20 1.25 -12.90
N ARG A 36 10.17 0.87 -14.19
CA ARG A 36 11.37 0.57 -14.98
C ARG A 36 12.34 1.75 -15.01
N ARG A 37 11.85 2.96 -15.31
CA ARG A 37 12.71 4.15 -15.42
C ARG A 37 13.47 4.42 -14.12
N ILE A 38 12.75 4.42 -12.99
CA ILE A 38 13.35 4.62 -11.66
C ILE A 38 14.27 3.44 -11.31
N GLY A 39 13.81 2.21 -11.51
CA GLY A 39 14.56 1.00 -11.19
C GLY A 39 15.88 0.91 -11.94
N MET A 40 15.92 1.31 -13.22
CA MET A 40 17.16 1.29 -14.00
C MET A 40 18.20 2.29 -13.50
N GLU A 41 17.79 3.46 -13.00
CA GLU A 41 18.70 4.41 -12.36
C GLU A 41 19.26 3.85 -11.05
N LEU A 42 18.41 3.21 -10.22
CA LEU A 42 18.86 2.56 -8.99
C LEU A 42 19.81 1.39 -9.27
N VAL A 43 19.53 0.58 -10.29
CA VAL A 43 20.41 -0.50 -10.75
C VAL A 43 21.74 0.06 -11.23
N LYS A 44 21.74 1.13 -12.01
CA LYS A 44 22.98 1.81 -12.47
C LYS A 44 23.83 2.26 -11.30
N GLN A 45 23.23 2.89 -10.29
CA GLN A 45 23.95 3.30 -9.08
C GLN A 45 24.48 2.12 -8.27
N ALA A 46 23.69 1.04 -8.12
CA ALA A 46 24.11 -0.15 -7.39
C ALA A 46 25.28 -0.85 -8.09
N VAL A 47 25.21 -1.01 -9.41
CA VAL A 47 26.28 -1.65 -10.21
C VAL A 47 27.59 -0.85 -10.10
N LEU A 48 27.56 0.48 -10.16
CA LEU A 48 28.76 1.31 -10.03
C LEU A 48 29.41 1.23 -8.63
N LYS A 49 28.65 0.86 -7.60
CA LYS A 49 29.12 0.69 -6.21
C LYS A 49 29.56 -0.74 -5.91
N GLU A 50 29.29 -1.70 -6.79
CA GLU A 50 29.60 -3.10 -6.56
C GLU A 50 31.11 -3.31 -6.46
N THR A 51 31.53 -4.12 -5.49
CA THR A 51 32.93 -4.48 -5.30
C THR A 51 33.13 -5.94 -5.66
N PHE A 52 34.21 -6.23 -6.39
CA PHE A 52 34.52 -7.59 -6.83
C PHE A 52 35.77 -8.11 -6.11
N PRO A 53 35.75 -9.36 -5.62
CA PRO A 53 36.93 -9.95 -5.00
C PRO A 53 38.05 -10.10 -6.02
N SER A 54 39.29 -9.99 -5.53
CA SER A 54 40.47 -10.31 -6.33
C SER A 54 40.47 -11.80 -6.66
N TRP A 55 41.03 -12.18 -7.82
CA TRP A 55 41.23 -13.59 -8.16
C TRP A 55 42.61 -13.81 -8.75
N SER A 56 43.06 -15.05 -8.67
CA SER A 56 44.34 -15.48 -9.21
C SER A 56 44.17 -16.76 -10.03
N GLY A 57 45.12 -17.01 -10.91
CA GLY A 57 45.17 -18.23 -11.69
C GLY A 57 46.60 -18.55 -12.13
N GLN A 58 46.78 -19.75 -12.67
CA GLN A 58 48.02 -20.18 -13.30
C GLN A 58 47.69 -20.65 -14.71
N GLU A 59 48.41 -20.14 -15.70
CA GLU A 59 48.26 -20.51 -17.10
C GLU A 59 49.60 -20.95 -17.68
N SER A 60 49.57 -21.84 -18.66
CA SER A 60 50.77 -22.31 -19.35
C SER A 60 50.95 -21.55 -20.66
N LEU A 61 52.05 -20.80 -20.77
CA LEU A 61 52.51 -20.19 -22.00
C LEU A 61 53.64 -21.07 -22.59
N SER A 62 53.28 -21.94 -23.52
CA SER A 62 54.17 -23.00 -24.03
C SER A 62 54.74 -23.84 -22.88
N VAL A 63 56.04 -23.74 -22.57
CA VAL A 63 56.72 -24.50 -21.51
C VAL A 63 56.76 -23.71 -20.17
N VAL A 64 56.35 -22.45 -20.18
CA VAL A 64 56.47 -21.55 -19.01
C VAL A 64 55.13 -21.39 -18.30
N LYS A 65 55.10 -21.69 -17.00
CA LYS A 65 53.93 -21.42 -16.15
C LYS A 65 53.92 -19.96 -15.70
N VAL A 66 52.81 -19.28 -15.94
CA VAL A 66 52.58 -17.88 -15.57
C VAL A 66 51.51 -17.82 -14.49
N ASN A 67 51.89 -17.34 -13.31
CA ASN A 67 50.92 -17.02 -12.25
C ASN A 67 50.45 -15.59 -12.43
N TYR A 68 49.14 -15.36 -12.39
CA TYR A 68 48.56 -14.03 -12.47
C TYR A 68 47.59 -13.77 -11.32
N VAL A 69 47.47 -12.49 -10.96
CA VAL A 69 46.50 -11.99 -9.99
C VAL A 69 45.81 -10.77 -10.61
N ILE A 70 44.49 -10.76 -10.59
CA ILE A 70 43.65 -9.61 -10.94
C ILE A 70 43.01 -9.08 -9.64
N SER A 71 43.14 -7.78 -9.41
CA SER A 71 42.73 -7.13 -8.17
C SER A 71 42.18 -5.73 -8.42
N ARG A 72 41.58 -5.13 -7.38
CA ARG A 72 41.07 -3.75 -7.40
C ARG A 72 40.15 -3.46 -8.60
N LEU A 73 39.23 -4.38 -8.83
CA LEU A 73 38.23 -4.24 -9.87
C LEU A 73 37.26 -3.12 -9.56
N ARG A 74 37.06 -2.24 -10.52
CA ARG A 74 36.14 -1.11 -10.43
C ARG A 74 35.34 -0.97 -11.71
N ILE A 75 34.02 -0.91 -11.59
CA ILE A 75 33.15 -0.52 -12.70
C ILE A 75 33.20 1.01 -12.80
N ASN A 76 33.84 1.49 -13.87
CA ASN A 76 34.05 2.94 -14.09
C ASN A 76 32.81 3.57 -14.74
N ALA A 77 32.17 2.85 -15.65
CA ALA A 77 31.01 3.31 -16.38
C ALA A 77 30.11 2.12 -16.74
N VAL A 78 28.80 2.35 -16.72
CA VAL A 78 27.80 1.42 -17.21
C VAL A 78 26.72 2.20 -17.95
N ASP A 79 26.24 1.65 -19.05
CA ASP A 79 25.18 2.23 -19.85
C ASP A 79 24.12 1.19 -20.25
N PHE A 80 22.86 1.62 -20.19
CA PHE A 80 21.67 0.80 -20.43
C PHE A 80 20.77 1.52 -21.45
N PRO A 81 21.19 1.60 -22.73
CA PRO A 81 20.54 2.48 -23.71
C PRO A 81 19.14 1.99 -24.09
N GLU A 82 18.91 0.68 -24.10
CA GLU A 82 17.61 0.08 -24.40
C GLU A 82 17.15 -0.74 -23.21
N THR A 83 16.04 -0.33 -22.60
CA THR A 83 15.42 -1.06 -21.48
C THR A 83 13.92 -1.17 -21.71
N SER A 84 13.35 -2.33 -21.42
CA SER A 84 11.92 -2.58 -21.56
C SER A 84 11.37 -3.34 -20.36
N ALA A 85 10.09 -3.15 -20.11
CA ALA A 85 9.36 -3.86 -19.07
C ALA A 85 7.97 -4.22 -19.63
N SER A 86 7.55 -5.47 -19.44
CA SER A 86 6.27 -5.95 -19.93
C SER A 86 5.68 -6.99 -19.02
N PHE A 87 4.36 -7.13 -19.07
CA PHE A 87 3.66 -8.21 -18.39
C PHE A 87 3.62 -9.45 -19.29
N ILE A 88 3.91 -10.61 -18.68
CA ILE A 88 3.79 -11.93 -19.29
C ILE A 88 2.52 -12.59 -18.74
N PRO A 89 1.42 -12.66 -19.51
CA PRO A 89 0.13 -13.17 -19.03
C PRO A 89 0.26 -14.53 -18.34
N GLY A 90 -0.38 -14.66 -17.18
CA GLY A 90 -0.34 -15.88 -16.36
C GLY A 90 1.03 -16.22 -15.73
N THR A 91 2.08 -15.43 -15.96
CA THR A 91 3.42 -15.70 -15.43
C THR A 91 3.91 -14.60 -14.50
N GLY A 92 4.02 -13.35 -14.96
CA GLY A 92 4.70 -12.31 -14.17
C GLY A 92 5.20 -11.13 -15.00
N ILE A 93 6.36 -10.60 -14.63
CA ILE A 93 6.94 -9.41 -15.25
C ILE A 93 8.24 -9.79 -15.95
N CYS A 94 8.38 -9.34 -17.19
CA CYS A 94 9.62 -9.44 -17.97
C CYS A 94 10.31 -8.08 -17.99
N LEU A 95 11.56 -8.04 -17.56
CA LEU A 95 12.47 -6.91 -17.70
C LEU A 95 13.57 -7.29 -18.68
N SER A 96 13.86 -6.43 -19.65
CA SER A 96 15.00 -6.66 -20.53
C SER A 96 15.84 -5.41 -20.72
N VAL A 97 17.13 -5.64 -20.93
CA VAL A 97 18.13 -4.63 -21.26
C VAL A 97 18.85 -5.11 -22.50
N ALA A 98 18.93 -4.27 -23.52
CA ALA A 98 19.64 -4.55 -24.77
C ALA A 98 20.75 -3.53 -25.01
N ARG A 99 21.79 -3.98 -25.71
CA ARG A 99 22.98 -3.19 -26.06
C ARG A 99 23.65 -2.52 -24.85
N ALA A 100 23.54 -3.12 -23.67
CA ALA A 100 24.22 -2.61 -22.48
C ALA A 100 25.74 -2.66 -22.67
N SER A 101 26.41 -1.71 -22.04
CA SER A 101 27.87 -1.62 -22.07
C SER A 101 28.42 -1.29 -20.70
N ALA A 102 29.63 -1.74 -20.42
CA ALA A 102 30.33 -1.45 -19.18
C ALA A 102 31.82 -1.30 -19.42
N THR A 103 32.45 -0.39 -18.68
CA THR A 103 33.90 -0.23 -18.64
C THR A 103 34.40 -0.53 -17.24
N ILE A 104 35.33 -1.48 -17.13
CA ILE A 104 35.87 -1.99 -15.88
C ILE A 104 37.37 -1.75 -15.88
N SER A 105 37.89 -1.12 -14.84
CA SER A 105 39.34 -1.09 -14.56
C SER A 105 39.69 -2.20 -13.58
N ALA A 106 40.85 -2.81 -13.76
CA ALA A 106 41.42 -3.76 -12.82
C ALA A 106 42.94 -3.71 -12.87
N ASP A 107 43.59 -4.01 -11.77
CA ASP A 107 45.03 -4.17 -11.72
C ASP A 107 45.43 -5.62 -11.91
N TRP A 108 46.49 -5.84 -12.67
CA TRP A 108 47.08 -7.16 -12.84
C TRP A 108 48.50 -7.21 -12.30
N ARG A 109 48.86 -8.38 -11.80
CA ARG A 109 50.24 -8.76 -11.47
C ARG A 109 50.50 -10.13 -12.06
N MET A 110 51.65 -10.30 -12.71
CA MET A 110 52.11 -11.60 -13.20
C MET A 110 53.48 -11.93 -12.62
N ASN A 111 53.70 -13.21 -12.38
CA ASN A 111 54.98 -13.77 -12.00
C ASN A 111 55.24 -15.07 -12.78
N ALA A 112 56.32 -15.08 -13.54
CA ALA A 112 56.88 -16.23 -14.25
C ALA A 112 58.39 -16.29 -13.99
N TRP A 113 59.01 -17.45 -14.18
CA TRP A 113 60.40 -17.77 -13.79
C TRP A 113 61.37 -16.57 -13.73
N LEU A 114 61.58 -15.82 -14.83
CA LEU A 114 62.44 -14.62 -14.89
C LEU A 114 61.67 -13.29 -15.07
N LEU A 115 60.34 -13.32 -15.16
CA LEU A 115 59.52 -12.19 -15.63
C LEU A 115 58.46 -11.84 -14.60
N LYS A 116 58.56 -10.61 -14.06
CA LYS A 116 57.55 -10.00 -13.21
C LYS A 116 56.93 -8.83 -13.93
N GLY A 117 55.60 -8.77 -13.92
CA GLY A 117 54.84 -7.70 -14.56
C GLY A 117 53.76 -7.18 -13.63
N LYS A 118 53.47 -5.89 -13.72
CA LYS A 118 52.29 -5.27 -13.12
C LYS A 118 51.79 -4.17 -14.03
N GLY A 119 50.49 -3.90 -13.97
CA GLY A 119 49.89 -2.80 -14.69
C GLY A 119 48.38 -2.75 -14.47
N GLU A 120 47.73 -1.89 -15.23
CA GLU A 120 46.28 -1.77 -15.24
C GLU A 120 45.72 -2.36 -16.55
N ILE A 121 44.54 -2.93 -16.45
CA ILE A 121 43.72 -3.40 -17.56
C ILE A 121 42.42 -2.63 -17.53
N THR A 122 41.99 -2.20 -18.72
CA THR A 122 40.63 -1.74 -18.97
C THR A 122 39.89 -2.80 -19.76
N VAL A 123 38.78 -3.31 -19.22
CA VAL A 123 37.87 -4.23 -19.90
C VAL A 123 36.65 -3.44 -20.36
N SER A 124 36.35 -3.48 -21.66
CA SER A 124 35.16 -2.90 -22.26
C SER A 124 34.21 -4.02 -22.68
N ILE A 125 33.04 -4.07 -22.06
CA ILE A 125 31.94 -4.97 -22.40
C ILE A 125 30.98 -4.19 -23.29
N SER A 126 30.56 -4.76 -24.41
CA SER A 126 29.62 -4.11 -25.33
C SER A 126 28.63 -5.12 -25.90
N GLY A 127 27.41 -4.66 -26.17
CA GLY A 127 26.36 -5.50 -26.74
C GLY A 127 25.81 -6.52 -25.75
N LEU A 128 25.77 -6.20 -24.45
CA LEU A 128 25.20 -7.07 -23.43
C LEU A 128 23.66 -7.04 -23.55
N PHE A 129 23.06 -8.22 -23.62
CA PHE A 129 21.62 -8.44 -23.56
C PHE A 129 21.28 -9.27 -22.32
N ILE A 130 20.32 -8.78 -21.54
CA ILE A 130 19.80 -9.46 -20.36
C ILE A 130 18.27 -9.45 -20.44
N SER A 131 17.64 -10.61 -20.27
CA SER A 131 16.19 -10.74 -20.15
C SER A 131 15.84 -11.54 -18.92
N ILE A 132 15.08 -10.95 -18.00
CA ILE A 132 14.72 -11.51 -16.71
C ILE A 132 13.21 -11.60 -16.65
N ILE A 133 12.68 -12.79 -16.40
CA ILE A 133 11.27 -13.00 -16.11
C ILE A 133 11.19 -13.42 -14.65
N PHE A 134 10.47 -12.65 -13.83
CA PHE A 134 10.13 -13.06 -12.48
C PHE A 134 8.63 -13.27 -12.35
N ASN A 135 8.28 -14.39 -11.71
CA ASN A 135 6.92 -14.73 -11.35
C ASN A 135 6.50 -13.87 -10.15
N VAL A 136 5.25 -13.45 -10.14
CA VAL A 136 4.61 -12.73 -9.03
C VAL A 136 3.46 -13.60 -8.52
N SER A 137 3.55 -14.06 -7.27
CA SER A 137 2.62 -15.02 -6.70
C SER A 137 2.20 -14.65 -5.27
N ARG A 138 1.20 -15.35 -4.74
CA ARG A 138 0.84 -15.33 -3.32
C ARG A 138 1.56 -16.46 -2.60
N ASP A 139 2.13 -16.18 -1.43
CA ASP A 139 2.66 -17.23 -0.55
C ASP A 139 1.58 -17.82 0.39
N SER A 140 1.93 -18.87 1.14
CA SER A 140 0.99 -19.55 2.04
C SER A 140 0.45 -18.65 3.17
N THR A 141 1.12 -17.55 3.47
CA THR A 141 0.76 -16.59 4.52
C THR A 141 -0.01 -15.38 3.99
N GLY A 142 -0.29 -15.33 2.68
CA GLY A 142 -1.00 -14.22 2.06
C GLY A 142 -0.12 -13.04 1.67
N HIS A 143 1.21 -13.16 1.73
CA HIS A 143 2.12 -12.11 1.27
C HIS A 143 2.36 -12.21 -0.25
N LEU A 144 2.71 -11.07 -0.85
CA LEU A 144 3.23 -11.02 -2.21
C LEU A 144 4.64 -11.63 -2.23
N SER A 145 4.87 -12.54 -3.18
CA SER A 145 6.16 -13.19 -3.38
C SER A 145 6.60 -13.07 -4.83
N THR A 146 7.91 -12.96 -5.03
CA THR A 146 8.55 -12.86 -6.34
C THR A 146 9.68 -13.87 -6.47
N LEU A 147 9.70 -14.62 -7.56
CA LEU A 147 10.71 -15.63 -7.82
C LEU A 147 11.25 -15.51 -9.24
N LEU A 148 12.55 -15.75 -9.42
CA LEU A 148 13.14 -15.81 -10.76
C LEU A 148 12.56 -17.01 -11.52
N HIS A 149 11.85 -16.73 -12.63
CA HIS A 149 11.31 -17.76 -13.51
C HIS A 149 12.28 -18.09 -14.64
N ASN A 150 12.84 -17.06 -15.29
CA ASN A 150 13.83 -17.23 -16.36
C ASN A 150 14.86 -16.08 -16.34
N CYS A 151 16.10 -16.40 -16.69
CA CYS A 151 17.17 -15.41 -16.92
C CYS A 151 17.94 -15.81 -18.17
N GLN A 152 17.89 -14.96 -19.19
CA GLN A 152 18.65 -15.12 -20.42
C GLN A 152 19.70 -14.02 -20.51
N LEU A 153 20.91 -14.41 -20.90
CA LEU A 153 22.07 -13.56 -21.01
C LEU A 153 22.76 -13.82 -22.34
N SER A 154 23.19 -12.75 -23.01
CA SER A 154 24.04 -12.83 -24.19
C SER A 154 25.01 -11.66 -24.18
N ILE A 155 26.26 -11.92 -24.55
CA ILE A 155 27.33 -10.93 -24.52
C ILE A 155 27.85 -10.78 -25.95
N GLY A 156 27.81 -9.55 -26.49
CA GLY A 156 28.30 -9.27 -27.84
C GLY A 156 29.81 -9.34 -27.96
N SER A 157 30.53 -8.50 -27.20
CA SER A 157 32.00 -8.51 -27.21
C SER A 157 32.59 -8.07 -25.87
N VAL A 158 33.77 -8.63 -25.55
CA VAL A 158 34.59 -8.25 -24.40
C VAL A 158 35.96 -7.85 -24.93
N LYS A 159 36.35 -6.57 -24.79
CA LYS A 159 37.64 -6.08 -25.26
C LYS A 159 38.53 -5.76 -24.06
N VAL A 160 39.74 -6.31 -24.06
CA VAL A 160 40.74 -6.08 -23.01
C VAL A 160 41.83 -5.14 -23.55
N LYS A 161 42.00 -3.98 -22.92
CA LYS A 161 43.06 -3.02 -23.22
C LYS A 161 44.03 -2.95 -22.05
N LEU A 162 45.32 -2.90 -22.34
CA LEU A 162 46.37 -2.79 -21.33
C LEU A 162 47.09 -1.46 -21.44
N SER A 163 47.35 -0.83 -20.30
CA SER A 163 48.26 0.31 -20.21
C SER A 163 49.69 -0.19 -20.02
N GLY A 164 50.49 -0.22 -21.10
CA GLY A 164 51.89 -0.64 -21.06
C GLY A 164 52.59 -0.70 -22.42
N ARG A 165 53.93 -0.63 -22.42
CA ARG A 165 54.79 -0.60 -23.63
C ARG A 165 55.17 -1.97 -24.22
N SER A 166 54.83 -3.07 -23.53
CA SER A 166 55.28 -4.42 -23.90
C SER A 166 54.24 -5.21 -24.71
N SER A 167 54.45 -5.30 -26.03
CA SER A 167 53.51 -5.90 -26.99
C SER A 167 53.20 -7.39 -26.73
N TRP A 168 54.14 -8.16 -26.18
CA TRP A 168 53.94 -9.58 -25.86
C TRP A 168 53.04 -9.81 -24.63
N ILE A 169 53.14 -8.95 -23.61
CA ILE A 169 52.27 -8.96 -22.42
C ILE A 169 50.83 -8.61 -22.83
N TYR A 170 50.69 -7.72 -23.82
CA TYR A 170 49.39 -7.37 -24.38
C TYR A 170 48.72 -8.59 -25.01
N SER A 171 49.40 -9.29 -25.92
CA SER A 171 48.87 -10.50 -26.58
C SER A 171 48.54 -11.62 -25.59
N PHE A 172 49.30 -11.75 -24.50
CA PHE A 172 49.03 -12.72 -23.44
C PHE A 172 47.75 -12.36 -22.68
N LEU A 173 47.65 -11.15 -22.12
CA LEU A 173 46.52 -10.81 -21.25
C LEU A 173 45.22 -10.60 -22.03
N SER A 174 45.28 -10.12 -23.28
CA SER A 174 44.07 -9.97 -24.11
C SER A 174 43.48 -11.33 -24.52
N GLY A 175 44.30 -12.26 -25.03
CA GLY A 175 43.82 -13.57 -25.47
C GLY A 175 43.39 -14.49 -24.32
N TYR A 176 44.06 -14.39 -23.17
CA TYR A 176 43.81 -15.29 -22.03
C TYR A 176 42.76 -14.78 -21.04
N LEU A 177 42.53 -13.48 -20.89
CA LEU A 177 41.54 -12.96 -19.92
C LEU A 177 40.14 -12.80 -20.51
N GLU A 178 40.03 -12.63 -21.83
CA GLU A 178 38.73 -12.44 -22.49
C GLU A 178 37.77 -13.62 -22.24
N LYS A 179 38.23 -14.85 -22.47
CA LYS A 179 37.43 -16.08 -22.27
C LYS A 179 37.02 -16.31 -20.80
N PRO A 180 37.92 -16.23 -19.80
CA PRO A 180 37.54 -16.33 -18.40
C PRO A 180 36.60 -15.22 -17.93
N ILE A 181 36.79 -13.97 -18.39
CA ILE A 181 35.89 -12.86 -18.06
C ILE A 181 34.51 -13.13 -18.65
N HIS A 182 34.43 -13.49 -19.94
CA HIS A 182 33.19 -13.84 -20.59
C HIS A 182 32.47 -15.00 -19.86
N THR A 183 33.19 -16.07 -19.54
CA THR A 183 32.63 -17.25 -18.86
C THR A 183 32.16 -16.91 -17.43
N LYS A 184 32.90 -16.08 -16.69
CA LYS A 184 32.49 -15.65 -15.35
C LYS A 184 31.25 -14.76 -15.39
N LEU A 185 31.17 -13.82 -16.34
CA LEU A 185 29.99 -12.98 -16.51
C LEU A 185 28.78 -13.83 -16.88
N ASP A 186 28.95 -14.75 -17.83
CA ASP A 186 27.89 -15.64 -18.30
C ASP A 186 27.34 -16.52 -17.17
N LYS A 187 28.22 -17.18 -16.40
CA LYS A 187 27.82 -18.08 -15.31
C LYS A 187 27.27 -17.35 -14.09
N ASN A 188 27.86 -16.22 -13.70
CA ASN A 188 27.59 -15.63 -12.39
C ASN A 188 26.54 -14.53 -12.41
N LEU A 189 26.30 -13.84 -13.54
CA LEU A 189 25.39 -12.69 -13.54
C LEU A 189 23.94 -13.10 -13.27
N CYS A 190 23.43 -14.13 -13.95
CA CYS A 190 22.08 -14.65 -13.67
C CYS A 190 21.94 -15.23 -12.26
N LEU A 191 23.00 -15.85 -11.71
CA LEU A 191 23.02 -16.32 -10.32
C LEU A 191 22.95 -15.15 -9.33
N ASN A 192 23.70 -14.08 -9.58
CA ASN A 192 23.66 -12.87 -8.76
C ASN A 192 22.29 -12.18 -8.84
N ILE A 193 21.70 -12.10 -10.04
CA ILE A 193 20.33 -11.59 -10.23
C ILE A 193 19.33 -12.43 -9.42
N LYS A 194 19.43 -13.76 -9.49
CA LYS A 194 18.59 -14.68 -8.71
C LYS A 194 18.68 -14.37 -7.21
N TYR A 195 19.90 -14.23 -6.69
CA TYR A 195 20.14 -13.92 -5.28
C TYR A 195 19.53 -12.56 -4.88
N LYS A 196 19.71 -11.51 -5.71
CA LYS A 196 19.12 -10.18 -5.44
C LYS A 196 17.58 -10.21 -5.49
N ILE A 197 16.98 -10.98 -6.39
CA ILE A 197 15.51 -11.19 -6.42
C ILE A 197 15.03 -11.90 -5.15
N GLN A 198 15.77 -12.90 -4.67
CA GLN A 198 15.45 -13.57 -3.39
C GLN A 198 15.55 -12.62 -2.20
N MET A 199 16.53 -11.72 -2.18
CA MET A 199 16.61 -10.67 -1.15
C MET A 199 15.41 -9.72 -1.22
N MET A 200 15.00 -9.31 -2.43
CA MET A 200 13.82 -8.48 -2.64
C MET A 200 12.54 -9.18 -2.15
N ASP A 201 12.36 -10.45 -2.48
CA ASP A 201 11.25 -11.29 -1.97
C ASP A 201 11.22 -11.34 -0.43
N ALA A 202 12.39 -11.50 0.20
CA ALA A 202 12.50 -11.48 1.64
C ALA A 202 12.13 -10.11 2.26
N GLN A 203 12.39 -8.99 1.57
CA GLN A 203 11.89 -7.68 2.01
C GLN A 203 10.39 -7.54 1.83
N LEU A 204 9.82 -8.05 0.72
CA LEU A 204 8.37 -8.04 0.49
C LEU A 204 7.62 -8.76 1.62
N LYS A 205 8.16 -9.89 2.09
CA LYS A 205 7.61 -10.66 3.23
C LYS A 205 7.65 -9.95 4.58
N LYS A 206 8.44 -8.88 4.73
CA LYS A 206 8.45 -8.08 5.97
C LYS A 206 7.27 -7.11 6.05
N HIS A 207 6.61 -6.82 4.93
CA HIS A 207 5.44 -5.95 4.96
C HIS A 207 4.30 -6.63 5.70
N LYS A 208 3.80 -5.98 6.75
CA LYS A 208 2.70 -6.51 7.54
C LYS A 208 1.43 -6.57 6.70
N VAL A 209 0.90 -7.78 6.48
CA VAL A 209 -0.44 -7.97 5.90
C VAL A 209 -1.53 -7.41 6.82
N LEU A 210 -1.36 -7.51 8.15
CA LEU A 210 -2.22 -6.83 9.13
C LEU A 210 -1.63 -5.47 9.49
N SER A 211 -2.31 -4.41 9.08
CA SER A 211 -1.88 -3.02 9.31
C SER A 211 -2.85 -2.30 10.23
N GLN A 212 -2.35 -1.77 11.35
CA GLN A 212 -3.16 -1.01 12.29
C GLN A 212 -3.47 0.39 11.73
N ILE A 213 -4.74 0.78 11.77
CA ILE A 213 -5.19 2.12 11.34
C ILE A 213 -5.01 3.10 12.50
N ASP A 214 -5.56 2.72 13.66
CA ASP A 214 -5.56 3.51 14.89
C ASP A 214 -5.76 2.61 16.12
N THR A 215 -6.14 3.18 17.26
CA THR A 215 -6.36 2.44 18.51
C THR A 215 -7.55 1.48 18.47
N PHE A 216 -8.48 1.64 17.52
CA PHE A 216 -9.71 0.86 17.45
C PHE A 216 -9.66 -0.22 16.37
N ALA A 217 -9.06 0.08 15.21
CA ALA A 217 -9.18 -0.76 14.03
C ALA A 217 -7.85 -1.10 13.33
N GLN A 218 -7.83 -2.26 12.67
CA GLN A 218 -6.75 -2.74 11.82
C GLN A 218 -7.29 -3.39 10.53
N VAL A 219 -6.53 -3.33 9.44
CA VAL A 219 -6.90 -3.86 8.11
C VAL A 219 -6.07 -5.10 7.79
N ASP A 220 -6.71 -6.09 7.18
CA ASP A 220 -6.05 -7.23 6.55
C ASP A 220 -5.88 -7.02 5.03
N TYR A 221 -4.64 -6.80 4.62
CA TYR A 221 -4.17 -6.65 3.24
C TYR A 221 -3.62 -7.97 2.65
N SER A 222 -3.85 -9.11 3.28
CA SER A 222 -3.44 -10.41 2.72
C SER A 222 -4.01 -10.61 1.32
N LEU A 223 -3.19 -11.12 0.40
CA LEU A 223 -3.66 -11.57 -0.91
C LEU A 223 -4.64 -12.73 -0.73
N LEU A 224 -5.71 -12.73 -1.51
CA LEU A 224 -6.67 -13.84 -1.58
C LEU A 224 -6.20 -14.94 -2.53
N SER A 225 -5.60 -14.54 -3.65
CA SER A 225 -5.07 -15.42 -4.69
C SER A 225 -3.75 -14.85 -5.24
N SER A 226 -3.04 -15.65 -6.05
CA SER A 226 -1.88 -15.14 -6.77
C SER A 226 -2.29 -14.00 -7.72
N PRO A 227 -1.48 -12.94 -7.85
CA PRO A 227 -1.83 -11.81 -8.71
C PRO A 227 -2.14 -12.22 -10.15
N ALA A 228 -3.25 -11.70 -10.69
CA ALA A 228 -3.67 -11.97 -12.05
C ALA A 228 -2.92 -11.06 -13.03
N VAL A 229 -2.05 -11.65 -13.84
CA VAL A 229 -1.21 -10.94 -14.80
C VAL A 229 -1.83 -10.96 -16.20
N PHE A 230 -2.09 -9.78 -16.75
CA PHE A 230 -2.63 -9.55 -18.10
C PHE A 230 -1.59 -8.85 -18.96
N LYS A 231 -1.83 -8.76 -20.28
CA LYS A 231 -0.89 -8.12 -21.22
C LYS A 231 -0.58 -6.64 -20.89
N SER A 232 -1.53 -5.91 -20.32
CA SER A 232 -1.43 -4.46 -20.09
C SER A 232 -1.38 -4.07 -18.60
N HIS A 233 -1.58 -5.02 -17.69
CA HIS A 233 -1.70 -4.74 -16.26
C HIS A 233 -1.56 -6.00 -15.42
N ILE A 234 -1.34 -5.81 -14.12
CA ILE A 234 -1.42 -6.84 -13.08
C ILE A 234 -2.48 -6.42 -12.05
N ASN A 235 -3.31 -7.37 -11.62
CA ASN A 235 -4.30 -7.16 -10.55
C ASN A 235 -3.91 -7.95 -9.30
N LEU A 236 -4.00 -7.31 -8.15
CA LEU A 236 -3.79 -7.89 -6.83
C LEU A 236 -5.12 -7.83 -6.08
N ASP A 237 -5.65 -8.99 -5.72
CA ASP A 237 -6.91 -9.14 -5.01
C ASP A 237 -6.61 -9.34 -3.52
N LEU A 238 -6.95 -8.34 -2.71
CA LEU A 238 -6.64 -8.27 -1.29
C LEU A 238 -7.91 -8.54 -0.47
N LYS A 239 -7.74 -9.17 0.70
CA LYS A 239 -8.84 -9.51 1.60
C LYS A 239 -9.64 -8.26 1.96
N GLY A 240 -8.98 -7.20 2.39
CA GLY A 240 -9.61 -5.90 2.62
C GLY A 240 -10.70 -5.97 3.69
N THR A 241 -10.46 -6.71 4.77
CA THR A 241 -11.37 -6.77 5.92
C THR A 241 -10.79 -5.93 7.04
N VAL A 242 -11.63 -5.11 7.67
CA VAL A 242 -11.26 -4.34 8.86
C VAL A 242 -11.76 -5.04 10.11
N TYR A 243 -10.88 -5.15 11.10
CA TYR A 243 -11.12 -5.81 12.39
C TYR A 243 -10.90 -4.83 13.54
N PRO A 244 -11.60 -5.00 14.68
CA PRO A 244 -11.17 -4.41 15.94
C PRO A 244 -9.76 -4.87 16.30
N VAL A 245 -8.96 -3.98 16.90
CA VAL A 245 -7.64 -4.37 17.42
C VAL A 245 -7.81 -5.48 18.46
N GLY A 246 -7.08 -6.59 18.28
CA GLY A 246 -7.12 -7.75 19.18
C GLY A 246 -8.27 -8.75 18.93
N ASN A 247 -9.16 -8.52 17.95
CA ASN A 247 -10.22 -9.46 17.61
C ASN A 247 -10.39 -9.62 16.08
N HIS A 248 -10.00 -10.78 15.55
CA HIS A 248 -10.02 -11.07 14.11
C HIS A 248 -11.24 -11.91 13.65
N THR A 249 -12.38 -11.76 14.32
CA THR A 249 -13.61 -12.45 13.90
C THR A 249 -14.15 -11.85 12.60
N ASP A 250 -14.31 -12.67 11.57
CA ASP A 250 -14.86 -12.24 10.28
C ASP A 250 -16.27 -11.62 10.41
N PRO A 251 -16.60 -10.60 9.59
CA PRO A 251 -17.91 -10.00 9.60
C PRO A 251 -18.99 -10.98 9.11
N PRO A 252 -20.26 -10.84 9.55
CA PRO A 252 -21.36 -11.75 9.21
C PRO A 252 -21.93 -11.50 7.79
N PHE A 253 -21.11 -11.00 6.86
CA PHE A 253 -21.47 -10.69 5.49
C PHE A 253 -20.28 -10.93 4.57
N MET A 254 -20.53 -11.12 3.27
CA MET A 254 -19.50 -11.44 2.28
C MET A 254 -19.27 -10.31 1.27
N PRO A 255 -18.04 -10.20 0.72
CA PRO A 255 -17.75 -9.28 -0.37
C PRO A 255 -18.46 -9.68 -1.67
N ALA A 256 -18.99 -8.68 -2.36
CA ALA A 256 -19.52 -8.83 -3.72
C ALA A 256 -18.40 -8.67 -4.75
N PRO A 257 -18.46 -9.38 -5.89
CA PRO A 257 -17.48 -9.21 -6.95
C PRO A 257 -17.54 -7.78 -7.50
N PHE A 258 -16.38 -7.21 -7.80
CA PHE A 258 -16.30 -5.94 -8.53
C PHE A 258 -15.07 -5.91 -9.45
N ALA A 259 -15.16 -5.07 -10.47
CA ALA A 259 -14.14 -4.91 -11.49
C ALA A 259 -13.59 -3.48 -11.50
N LEU A 260 -12.31 -3.35 -11.86
CA LEU A 260 -11.67 -2.07 -12.10
C LEU A 260 -11.86 -1.66 -13.57
N PRO A 261 -11.93 -0.35 -13.87
CA PRO A 261 -12.12 0.15 -15.23
C PRO A 261 -10.99 -0.32 -16.14
N ASN A 262 -11.31 -0.66 -17.39
CA ASN A 262 -10.33 -1.11 -18.39
C ASN A 262 -9.41 0.01 -18.92
N GLN A 263 -9.58 1.24 -18.44
CA GLN A 263 -8.75 2.38 -18.80
C GLN A 263 -7.33 2.22 -18.22
N GLY A 264 -6.33 2.62 -19.00
CA GLY A 264 -4.90 2.49 -18.66
C GLY A 264 -4.21 3.82 -18.40
N ASP A 265 -4.98 4.88 -18.18
CA ASP A 265 -4.50 6.27 -18.23
C ASP A 265 -3.74 6.67 -16.97
N SER A 266 -3.95 5.95 -15.86
CA SER A 266 -3.23 6.11 -14.59
C SER A 266 -2.28 4.95 -14.32
N MET A 267 -1.21 5.21 -13.55
CA MET A 267 -0.26 4.16 -13.16
C MET A 267 -0.88 3.11 -12.23
N ILE A 268 -1.74 3.54 -11.30
CA ILE A 268 -2.36 2.69 -10.28
C ILE A 268 -3.87 2.94 -10.24
N TYR A 269 -4.63 1.85 -10.09
CA TYR A 269 -6.04 1.90 -9.68
C TYR A 269 -6.22 1.10 -8.39
N LEU A 270 -6.92 1.69 -7.42
CA LEU A 270 -7.31 1.07 -6.17
C LEU A 270 -8.84 1.01 -6.10
N GLY A 271 -9.39 -0.19 -6.05
CA GLY A 271 -10.81 -0.43 -5.86
C GLY A 271 -11.11 -0.72 -4.40
N VAL A 272 -12.07 0.01 -3.85
CA VAL A 272 -12.54 -0.16 -2.47
C VAL A 272 -14.00 -0.59 -2.51
N SER A 273 -14.27 -1.81 -2.06
CA SER A 273 -15.62 -2.36 -2.04
C SER A 273 -16.48 -1.75 -0.94
N ASN A 274 -17.80 -1.81 -1.10
CA ASN A 274 -18.73 -1.51 -0.02
C ASN A 274 -18.56 -2.49 1.18
N TYR A 275 -18.06 -3.70 0.92
CA TYR A 275 -17.71 -4.66 1.97
C TYR A 275 -16.60 -4.12 2.89
N PHE A 276 -15.51 -3.57 2.33
CA PHE A 276 -14.43 -2.97 3.10
C PHE A 276 -14.98 -1.89 4.05
N LEU A 277 -15.78 -0.95 3.52
CA LEU A 277 -16.34 0.13 4.34
C LEU A 277 -17.33 -0.36 5.40
N LYS A 278 -18.15 -1.38 5.09
CA LYS A 278 -19.04 -2.02 6.07
C LYS A 278 -18.26 -2.74 7.16
N SER A 279 -17.17 -3.42 6.83
CA SER A 279 -16.30 -4.07 7.81
C SER A 279 -15.64 -3.04 8.72
N ALA A 280 -15.21 -1.90 8.18
CA ALA A 280 -14.68 -0.78 8.97
C ALA A 280 -15.73 -0.26 9.95
N SER A 281 -16.94 0.05 9.47
CA SER A 281 -18.05 0.49 10.32
C SER A 281 -18.34 -0.49 11.46
N LEU A 282 -18.40 -1.80 11.16
CA LEU A 282 -18.60 -2.83 12.18
C LEU A 282 -17.45 -2.91 13.19
N ALA A 283 -16.20 -2.81 12.72
CA ALA A 283 -15.02 -2.86 13.58
C ALA A 283 -15.00 -1.69 14.58
N TYR A 284 -15.18 -0.46 14.11
CA TYR A 284 -15.24 0.73 14.96
C TYR A 284 -16.42 0.69 15.94
N TYR A 285 -17.58 0.18 15.50
CA TYR A 285 -18.73 -0.01 16.38
C TYR A 285 -18.43 -1.01 17.51
N ARG A 286 -17.88 -2.19 17.18
CA ARG A 286 -17.50 -3.21 18.16
C ARG A 286 -16.42 -2.72 19.14
N ALA A 287 -15.56 -1.80 18.68
CA ALA A 287 -14.52 -1.20 19.50
C ALA A 287 -15.04 -0.01 20.36
N GLY A 288 -16.33 0.33 20.29
CA GLY A 288 -16.93 1.42 21.08
C GLY A 288 -16.58 2.83 20.61
N ALA A 289 -16.10 2.99 19.38
CA ALA A 289 -15.60 4.28 18.88
C ALA A 289 -16.70 5.31 18.57
N PHE A 290 -17.97 4.91 18.53
CA PHE A 290 -19.11 5.76 18.16
C PHE A 290 -19.90 6.31 19.34
N ASN A 291 -19.25 6.46 20.50
CA ASN A 291 -19.79 7.14 21.66
C ASN A 291 -19.17 8.54 21.76
N ILE A 292 -20.01 9.57 21.79
CA ILE A 292 -19.57 10.98 21.83
C ILE A 292 -20.41 11.73 22.86
N THR A 293 -19.73 12.34 23.83
CA THR A 293 -20.34 13.29 24.76
C THR A 293 -19.98 14.70 24.32
N ILE A 294 -20.97 15.57 24.19
CA ILE A 294 -20.81 16.96 23.73
C ILE A 294 -21.45 17.90 24.74
N SER A 295 -20.73 18.95 25.14
CA SER A 295 -21.22 19.93 26.11
C SER A 295 -20.60 21.30 25.87
N GLU A 296 -19.27 21.39 25.85
CA GLU A 296 -18.54 22.65 25.66
C GLU A 296 -18.77 23.24 24.26
N GLU A 297 -18.76 22.39 23.24
CA GLU A 297 -18.99 22.77 21.85
C GLU A 297 -20.44 23.23 21.60
N LEU A 298 -21.39 22.71 22.38
CA LEU A 298 -22.77 23.21 22.39
C LEU A 298 -22.83 24.60 23.06
N ALA A 299 -22.24 24.73 24.25
CA ALA A 299 -22.28 25.99 25.00
C ALA A 299 -21.67 27.16 24.20
N THR A 300 -20.54 26.92 23.54
CA THR A 300 -19.85 27.92 22.69
C THR A 300 -20.68 28.29 21.45
N THR A 301 -21.22 27.31 20.73
CA THR A 301 -21.97 27.54 19.48
C THR A 301 -23.32 28.23 19.71
N PHE A 302 -23.98 27.94 20.82
CA PHE A 302 -25.32 28.46 21.12
C PHE A 302 -25.33 29.66 22.08
N SER A 303 -24.16 30.07 22.57
CA SER A 303 -23.91 31.29 23.35
C SER A 303 -24.79 31.51 24.59
N LEU A 304 -25.52 30.50 25.08
CA LEU A 304 -26.39 30.59 26.26
C LEU A 304 -26.67 29.19 26.81
N ASN A 305 -26.14 28.90 28.00
CA ASN A 305 -26.32 27.63 28.72
C ASN A 305 -27.70 27.51 29.39
N THR A 306 -28.38 28.62 29.71
CA THR A 306 -29.71 28.65 30.35
C THR A 306 -30.90 28.51 29.40
N SER A 307 -30.84 29.11 28.22
CA SER A 307 -31.96 29.11 27.27
C SER A 307 -32.13 27.77 26.56
N LEU A 308 -31.13 26.89 26.57
CA LEU A 308 -31.18 25.60 25.89
C LEU A 308 -32.11 24.61 26.58
N LEU A 309 -32.21 24.65 27.91
CA LEU A 309 -33.11 23.79 28.69
C LEU A 309 -34.58 24.00 28.31
N LYS A 310 -34.95 25.22 27.86
CA LYS A 310 -36.29 25.53 27.36
C LYS A 310 -36.73 24.66 26.19
N TYR A 311 -35.78 24.16 25.41
CA TYR A 311 -36.07 23.29 24.28
C TYR A 311 -36.33 21.84 24.68
N PHE A 312 -35.98 21.42 25.89
CA PHE A 312 -35.91 20.02 26.29
C PHE A 312 -36.84 19.62 27.43
N VAL A 313 -37.35 20.61 28.17
CA VAL A 313 -38.09 20.44 29.41
C VAL A 313 -39.39 21.22 29.33
N SER A 314 -40.47 20.73 29.94
CA SER A 314 -41.74 21.48 30.00
C SER A 314 -41.62 22.76 30.83
N GLU A 315 -42.41 23.79 30.52
CA GLU A 315 -42.36 25.09 31.23
C GLU A 315 -42.54 24.97 32.75
N THR A 316 -43.30 23.96 33.21
CA THR A 316 -43.53 23.68 34.63
C THR A 316 -42.29 23.20 35.38
N SER A 317 -41.38 22.51 34.70
CA SER A 317 -40.14 21.95 35.27
C SER A 317 -38.91 22.86 35.07
N LEU A 318 -39.05 23.92 34.27
CA LEU A 318 -38.01 24.94 34.06
C LEU A 318 -37.69 25.76 35.31
N SER A 319 -38.66 25.96 36.21
CA SER A 319 -38.46 26.67 37.48
C SER A 319 -37.52 25.93 38.44
N GLN A 320 -37.38 24.61 38.28
CA GLN A 320 -36.50 23.76 39.09
C GLN A 320 -35.09 23.62 38.49
N ALA A 321 -34.92 23.93 37.20
CA ALA A 321 -33.65 23.83 36.50
C ALA A 321 -32.91 25.17 36.58
N ALA A 322 -31.99 25.31 37.55
CA ALA A 322 -31.04 26.42 37.57
C ALA A 322 -30.22 26.46 36.26
N ALA A 323 -29.51 27.57 36.02
CA ALA A 323 -28.65 27.81 34.87
C ALA A 323 -27.57 26.72 34.65
N CYS A 324 -27.91 25.63 33.96
CA CYS A 324 -27.07 24.45 33.84
C CYS A 324 -26.73 24.17 32.36
N PRO A 325 -25.44 23.97 32.02
CA PRO A 325 -25.06 23.49 30.70
C PRO A 325 -25.77 22.19 30.33
N VAL A 326 -26.10 22.02 29.04
CA VAL A 326 -26.70 20.79 28.53
C VAL A 326 -25.61 19.87 27.97
N LEU A 327 -25.64 18.62 28.39
CA LEU A 327 -24.81 17.55 27.83
C LEU A 327 -25.64 16.67 26.90
N LEU A 328 -25.10 16.39 25.72
CA LEU A 328 -25.62 15.38 24.81
C LEU A 328 -24.67 14.19 24.79
N ASN A 329 -25.14 13.04 25.28
CA ASN A 329 -24.45 11.77 25.12
C ASN A 329 -25.05 11.02 23.93
N LEU A 330 -24.27 10.86 22.87
CA LEU A 330 -24.68 10.26 21.60
C LEU A 330 -23.99 8.92 21.44
N MET A 331 -24.78 7.87 21.20
CA MET A 331 -24.29 6.50 21.11
C MET A 331 -24.88 5.83 19.86
N ALA A 332 -24.04 5.17 19.06
CA ALA A 332 -24.55 4.31 18.00
C ALA A 332 -25.15 3.04 18.60
N THR A 333 -26.38 2.69 18.20
CA THR A 333 -27.05 1.45 18.64
C THR A 333 -26.82 0.30 17.67
N LEU A 334 -26.45 0.62 16.43
CA LEU A 334 -26.05 -0.31 15.39
C LEU A 334 -24.84 0.25 14.63
N PRO A 335 -24.03 -0.61 13.96
CA PRO A 335 -22.98 -0.13 13.06
C PRO A 335 -23.55 0.81 11.99
N PRO A 336 -22.99 2.02 11.78
CA PRO A 336 -23.42 2.90 10.71
C PRO A 336 -23.48 2.19 9.35
N ALA A 337 -24.65 2.19 8.71
CA ALA A 337 -24.86 1.50 7.47
C ALA A 337 -24.25 2.28 6.30
N VAL A 338 -23.30 1.65 5.60
CA VAL A 338 -22.62 2.23 4.44
C VAL A 338 -23.27 1.75 3.14
N SER A 339 -23.53 2.70 2.24
CA SER A 339 -23.99 2.41 0.88
C SER A 339 -23.25 3.25 -0.16
N LEU A 340 -22.69 2.55 -1.15
CA LEU A 340 -22.06 3.14 -2.33
C LEU A 340 -23.02 3.01 -3.52
N ASN A 341 -23.56 4.16 -3.94
CA ASN A 341 -24.36 4.30 -5.14
C ASN A 341 -23.56 5.06 -6.20
N ALA A 342 -24.04 5.06 -7.44
CA ALA A 342 -23.48 5.93 -8.48
C ALA A 342 -23.38 7.38 -7.95
N ASP A 343 -22.16 7.92 -7.97
CA ASP A 343 -21.79 9.27 -7.55
C ASP A 343 -22.12 9.67 -6.10
N ARG A 344 -22.54 8.73 -5.24
CA ARG A 344 -22.93 9.04 -3.85
C ARG A 344 -22.53 7.95 -2.87
N CYS A 345 -21.80 8.35 -1.83
CA CYS A 345 -21.59 7.56 -0.62
C CYS A 345 -22.57 8.06 0.46
N VAL A 346 -23.39 7.17 0.99
CA VAL A 346 -24.38 7.48 2.03
C VAL A 346 -24.07 6.68 3.27
N LEU A 347 -24.01 7.37 4.40
CA LEU A 347 -23.89 6.79 5.73
C LEU A 347 -25.20 7.02 6.49
N GLN A 348 -25.85 5.94 6.91
CA GLN A 348 -27.01 5.99 7.78
C GLN A 348 -26.60 5.60 9.19
N ILE A 349 -26.75 6.53 10.12
CA ILE A 349 -26.36 6.39 11.52
C ILE A 349 -27.65 6.19 12.32
N THR A 350 -27.75 5.07 13.02
CA THR A 350 -28.83 4.78 13.95
C THR A 350 -28.26 4.73 15.35
N GLY A 351 -28.87 5.47 16.26
CA GLY A 351 -28.32 5.64 17.61
C GLY A 351 -29.36 6.08 18.61
N SER A 352 -28.86 6.42 19.80
CA SER A 352 -29.60 7.08 20.85
C SER A 352 -28.93 8.38 21.25
N VAL A 353 -29.73 9.28 21.80
CA VAL A 353 -29.26 10.48 22.50
C VAL A 353 -29.81 10.45 23.91
N GLU A 354 -28.94 10.67 24.87
CA GLU A 354 -29.30 10.98 26.24
C GLU A 354 -28.94 12.43 26.53
N VAL A 355 -29.86 13.15 27.16
CA VAL A 355 -29.70 14.56 27.46
C VAL A 355 -29.66 14.75 28.96
N PHE A 356 -28.64 15.45 29.42
CA PHE A 356 -28.43 15.76 30.83
C PHE A 356 -28.25 17.27 31.03
N ALA A 357 -28.60 17.76 32.21
CA ALA A 357 -28.22 19.07 32.72
C ALA A 357 -27.02 18.91 33.67
N ALA A 358 -25.97 19.71 33.49
CA ALA A 358 -24.82 19.78 34.39
C ALA A 358 -25.12 20.74 35.54
N LEU A 359 -25.33 20.22 36.75
CA LEU A 359 -25.65 21.02 37.93
C LEU A 359 -24.39 21.72 38.49
N PRO A 360 -24.53 22.85 39.22
CA PRO A 360 -23.39 23.61 39.76
C PRO A 360 -22.48 22.81 40.71
N ASN A 361 -23.00 21.76 41.34
CA ASN A 361 -22.27 20.84 42.21
C ASN A 361 -21.53 19.72 41.42
N SER A 362 -21.37 19.86 40.11
CA SER A 362 -20.72 18.88 39.21
C SER A 362 -21.45 17.53 39.10
N THR A 363 -22.72 17.43 39.52
CA THR A 363 -23.55 16.26 39.23
C THR A 363 -24.36 16.45 37.94
N THR A 364 -24.71 15.37 37.27
CA THR A 364 -25.54 15.41 36.07
C THR A 364 -26.97 15.00 36.40
N GLN A 365 -27.95 15.82 36.02
CA GLN A 365 -29.36 15.50 36.10
C GLN A 365 -29.86 15.00 34.75
N TYR A 366 -30.39 13.78 34.72
CA TYR A 366 -30.99 13.20 33.52
C TYR A 366 -32.27 13.92 33.13
N ILE A 367 -32.40 14.28 31.85
CA ILE A 367 -33.59 14.93 31.29
C ILE A 367 -34.44 13.92 30.52
N PHE A 368 -33.92 13.40 29.41
CA PHE A 368 -34.62 12.44 28.56
C PHE A 368 -33.65 11.59 27.73
N THR A 369 -34.18 10.52 27.14
CA THR A 369 -33.51 9.70 26.13
C THR A 369 -34.42 9.47 24.94
N GLY A 370 -33.83 9.38 23.76
CA GLY A 370 -34.57 9.06 22.54
C GLY A 370 -33.69 8.40 21.50
N ASN A 371 -34.34 7.69 20.57
CA ASN A 371 -33.67 7.15 19.40
C ASN A 371 -33.53 8.24 18.34
N LEU A 372 -32.45 8.14 17.58
CA LEU A 372 -32.20 8.97 16.42
C LEU A 372 -31.81 8.14 15.21
N THR A 373 -32.19 8.65 14.04
CA THR A 373 -31.68 8.20 12.76
C THR A 373 -31.20 9.40 11.95
N ALA A 374 -29.92 9.39 11.57
CA ALA A 374 -29.30 10.44 10.78
C ALA A 374 -28.83 9.86 9.44
N SER A 375 -29.27 10.46 8.34
CA SER A 375 -28.80 10.15 6.99
C SER A 375 -27.81 11.22 6.55
N THR A 376 -26.62 10.80 6.16
CA THR A 376 -25.53 11.68 5.74
C THR A 376 -25.02 11.29 4.37
N THR A 377 -24.50 12.26 3.62
CA THR A 377 -23.67 12.00 2.44
C THR A 377 -22.21 12.19 2.81
N ALA A 378 -21.34 11.30 2.35
CA ALA A 378 -19.90 11.39 2.56
C ALA A 378 -19.22 11.92 1.29
N ASN A 379 -18.52 13.03 1.44
CA ASN A 379 -17.58 13.55 0.46
C ASN A 379 -16.21 12.93 0.71
N LEU A 380 -15.57 12.45 -0.36
CA LEU A 380 -14.29 11.76 -0.30
C LEU A 380 -13.24 12.59 -1.03
N THR A 381 -12.10 12.79 -0.40
CA THR A 381 -10.96 13.49 -0.99
C THR A 381 -9.66 12.75 -0.65
N ILE A 382 -8.62 12.96 -1.44
CA ILE A 382 -7.31 12.34 -1.19
C ILE A 382 -6.30 13.43 -0.95
N THR A 383 -5.67 13.38 0.22
CA THR A 383 -4.65 14.34 0.65
C THR A 383 -3.51 13.58 1.29
N LYS A 384 -2.26 13.83 0.85
CA LYS A 384 -1.05 13.17 1.41
C LYS A 384 -1.20 11.63 1.52
N GLN A 385 -1.72 10.99 0.46
CA GLN A 385 -1.97 9.53 0.38
C GLN A 385 -3.00 8.96 1.37
N LYS A 386 -3.77 9.84 2.01
CA LYS A 386 -4.87 9.45 2.88
C LYS A 386 -6.21 9.77 2.24
N LEU A 387 -7.17 8.87 2.41
CA LEU A 387 -8.57 9.12 2.11
C LEU A 387 -9.19 9.91 3.25
N ILE A 388 -9.55 11.16 2.97
CA ILE A 388 -10.26 12.04 3.90
C ILE A 388 -11.75 11.95 3.60
N ILE A 389 -12.53 11.78 4.67
CA ILE A 389 -13.98 11.67 4.62
C ILE A 389 -14.58 12.88 5.31
N SER A 390 -15.53 13.54 4.64
CA SER A 390 -16.33 14.63 5.23
C SER A 390 -17.81 14.32 5.09
N LEU A 391 -18.51 14.24 6.22
CA LEU A 391 -19.93 13.96 6.30
C LEU A 391 -20.74 15.25 6.23
N LEU A 392 -21.87 15.17 5.54
CA LEU A 392 -22.88 16.20 5.46
C LEU A 392 -24.26 15.63 5.84
N LEU A 393 -24.87 16.16 6.89
CA LEU A 393 -26.21 15.75 7.33
C LEU A 393 -27.28 16.17 6.32
N LYS A 394 -28.07 15.18 5.89
CA LYS A 394 -29.19 15.36 4.95
C LYS A 394 -30.54 15.26 5.63
N ARG A 395 -30.76 14.19 6.39
CA ARG A 395 -32.03 13.95 7.10
C ARG A 395 -31.74 13.52 8.53
N PHE A 396 -32.62 13.92 9.42
CA PHE A 396 -32.61 13.56 10.84
C PHE A 396 -34.03 13.21 11.25
N GLN A 397 -34.15 12.18 12.07
CA GLN A 397 -35.40 11.75 12.67
C GLN A 397 -35.15 11.45 14.14
N PHE A 398 -36.05 11.90 15.01
CA PHE A 398 -35.99 11.69 16.43
C PHE A 398 -37.26 11.04 16.96
N SER A 399 -37.12 10.08 17.88
CA SER A 399 -38.26 9.51 18.61
C SER A 399 -37.92 9.43 20.09
N LEU A 400 -38.70 10.12 20.92
CA LEU A 400 -38.59 10.08 22.37
C LEU A 400 -38.87 8.65 22.90
N LEU A 401 -38.02 8.18 23.81
CA LEU A 401 -38.23 6.92 24.53
C LEU A 401 -38.73 7.18 25.96
N HIS A 402 -38.02 8.01 26.71
CA HIS A 402 -38.33 8.29 28.11
C HIS A 402 -37.93 9.71 28.47
N SER A 403 -38.70 10.36 29.36
CA SER A 403 -38.37 11.67 29.94
C SER A 403 -38.70 11.68 31.43
N ASN A 404 -37.80 12.26 32.23
CA ASN A 404 -37.93 12.36 33.68
C ASN A 404 -38.47 13.73 34.12
N LEU A 405 -38.14 14.80 33.39
CA LEU A 405 -38.54 16.18 33.71
C LEU A 405 -39.75 16.67 32.90
N GLY A 406 -40.52 15.74 32.34
CA GLY A 406 -41.55 16.06 31.35
C GLY A 406 -40.94 16.39 29.98
N PHE A 407 -41.71 16.21 28.91
CA PHE A 407 -41.27 16.50 27.55
C PHE A 407 -42.10 17.66 26.99
N PRO A 408 -41.51 18.60 26.22
CA PRO A 408 -42.25 19.70 25.64
C PRO A 408 -43.43 19.20 24.82
N GLU A 409 -44.59 19.86 24.94
CA GLU A 409 -45.79 19.51 24.15
C GLU A 409 -45.50 19.53 22.65
N GLN A 410 -44.67 20.50 22.23
CA GLN A 410 -44.27 20.66 20.84
C GLN A 410 -42.98 19.88 20.53
N LYS A 411 -43.10 18.56 20.32
CA LYS A 411 -41.97 17.66 20.02
C LYS A 411 -41.06 18.14 18.88
N SER A 412 -41.63 18.84 17.90
CA SER A 412 -40.88 19.43 16.77
C SER A 412 -39.79 20.41 17.19
N VAL A 413 -39.92 21.06 18.35
CA VAL A 413 -38.93 22.00 18.88
C VAL A 413 -37.65 21.25 19.27
N VAL A 414 -37.78 20.13 19.98
CA VAL A 414 -36.66 19.26 20.36
C VAL A 414 -35.99 18.69 19.11
N GLU A 415 -36.78 18.19 18.16
CA GLU A 415 -36.27 17.62 16.92
C GLU A 415 -35.51 18.66 16.07
N ASN A 416 -36.06 19.88 15.94
CA ASN A 416 -35.42 20.99 15.24
C ASN A 416 -34.11 21.38 15.92
N PHE A 417 -34.10 21.49 17.25
CA PHE A 417 -32.89 21.78 18.01
C PHE A 417 -31.83 20.69 17.82
N LEU A 418 -32.17 19.42 18.01
CA LEU A 418 -31.24 18.30 17.84
C LEU A 418 -30.71 18.22 16.41
N SER A 419 -31.55 18.45 15.39
CA SER A 419 -31.15 18.51 13.99
C SER A 419 -30.12 19.62 13.74
N TYR A 420 -30.34 20.80 14.32
CA TYR A 420 -29.43 21.93 14.21
C TYR A 420 -28.13 21.71 15.00
N ALA A 421 -28.19 21.16 16.22
CA ALA A 421 -27.03 20.77 17.01
C ALA A 421 -26.18 19.70 16.31
N LEU A 422 -26.81 18.68 15.74
CA LEU A 422 -26.13 17.67 14.92
C LEU A 422 -25.40 18.31 13.74
N ARG A 423 -26.06 19.20 13.00
CA ARG A 423 -25.47 19.85 11.83
C ARG A 423 -24.34 20.81 12.18
N ARG A 424 -24.45 21.58 13.27
CA ARG A 424 -23.53 22.67 13.61
C ARG A 424 -22.40 22.29 14.56
N VAL A 425 -22.59 21.24 15.35
CA VAL A 425 -21.65 20.86 16.41
C VAL A 425 -21.15 19.43 16.21
N VAL A 426 -22.07 18.45 16.17
CA VAL A 426 -21.69 17.03 16.19
C VAL A 426 -21.01 16.58 14.89
N ILE A 427 -21.57 16.93 13.73
CA ILE A 427 -20.98 16.57 12.43
C ILE A 427 -19.60 17.19 12.24
N PRO A 428 -19.35 18.47 12.59
CA PRO A 428 -17.99 19.02 12.64
C PRO A 428 -17.03 18.23 13.53
N VAL A 429 -17.41 17.86 14.76
CA VAL A 429 -16.56 17.04 15.65
C VAL A 429 -16.24 15.67 15.03
N ILE A 430 -17.22 15.04 14.36
CA ILE A 430 -17.00 13.79 13.63
C ILE A 430 -16.05 14.02 12.45
N ASN A 431 -16.24 15.11 11.69
CA ASN A 431 -15.41 15.47 10.55
C ASN A 431 -13.97 15.80 10.95
N ASP A 432 -13.72 16.35 12.14
CA ASP A 432 -12.36 16.55 12.65
C ASP A 432 -11.64 15.21 12.89
N LYS A 433 -12.36 14.20 13.40
CA LYS A 433 -11.81 12.85 13.55
C LYS A 433 -11.55 12.20 12.19
N LEU A 434 -12.52 12.27 11.26
CA LEU A 434 -12.39 11.72 9.91
C LEU A 434 -11.38 12.47 9.04
N GLY A 435 -11.13 13.75 9.36
CA GLY A 435 -10.16 14.64 8.73
C GLY A 435 -8.71 14.17 8.88
N LYS A 436 -8.42 13.34 9.90
CA LYS A 436 -7.11 12.68 10.07
C LYS A 436 -6.77 11.74 8.91
N GLY A 437 -7.81 11.24 8.23
CA GLY A 437 -7.74 10.43 7.02
C GLY A 437 -7.31 8.97 7.25
N PHE A 438 -7.75 8.10 6.34
CA PHE A 438 -7.39 6.68 6.31
C PHE A 438 -6.23 6.44 5.33
N PRO A 439 -5.15 5.74 5.73
CA PRO A 439 -4.05 5.44 4.81
C PRO A 439 -4.54 4.50 3.70
N LEU A 440 -4.29 4.85 2.43
CA LEU A 440 -4.72 4.06 1.27
C LEU A 440 -3.82 2.85 1.02
N LEU A 441 -2.52 3.10 0.82
CA LEU A 441 -1.47 2.10 0.61
C LEU A 441 -0.18 2.68 1.17
N ASN A 442 0.60 1.89 1.90
CA ASN A 442 1.93 2.32 2.35
C ASN A 442 2.95 2.10 1.23
N LEU A 443 3.03 3.07 0.31
CA LEU A 443 4.05 3.08 -0.74
C LEU A 443 5.24 3.92 -0.26
N ALA A 444 6.19 3.26 0.41
CA ALA A 444 7.39 3.92 0.93
C ALA A 444 8.12 4.70 -0.16
N HIS A 445 8.59 5.91 0.18
CA HIS A 445 9.36 6.78 -0.72
C HIS A 445 8.62 7.16 -2.00
N THR A 446 7.30 7.31 -1.92
CA THR A 446 6.49 7.79 -3.05
C THR A 446 5.45 8.81 -2.61
N SER A 447 4.85 9.51 -3.57
CA SER A 447 3.70 10.38 -3.38
C SER A 447 2.69 10.17 -4.52
N LEU A 448 1.40 10.41 -4.25
CA LEU A 448 0.34 10.28 -5.24
C LEU A 448 0.21 11.57 -6.06
N THR A 449 0.10 11.44 -7.39
CA THR A 449 -0.06 12.55 -8.33
C THR A 449 -1.40 12.44 -9.05
N GLY A 450 -2.18 13.52 -9.00
CA GLY A 450 -3.50 13.61 -9.65
C GLY A 450 -4.49 12.51 -9.25
N PRO A 451 -4.68 12.19 -7.96
CA PRO A 451 -5.63 11.16 -7.57
C PRO A 451 -7.07 11.59 -7.88
N ALA A 452 -7.83 10.72 -8.54
CA ALA A 452 -9.24 10.91 -8.82
C ALA A 452 -10.08 9.78 -8.22
N ILE A 453 -11.24 10.12 -7.68
CA ILE A 453 -12.18 9.17 -7.07
C ILE A 453 -13.41 9.09 -7.97
N LYS A 454 -13.78 7.87 -8.37
CA LYS A 454 -15.03 7.57 -9.05
C LYS A 454 -15.87 6.61 -8.20
N MET A 455 -17.11 6.99 -7.91
CA MET A 455 -18.04 6.15 -7.16
C MET A 455 -18.93 5.37 -8.12
N ASN A 456 -18.95 4.05 -7.96
CA ASN A 456 -19.79 3.14 -8.71
C ASN A 456 -20.77 2.44 -7.77
N GLN A 457 -21.73 1.70 -8.32
CA GLN A 457 -22.60 0.86 -7.51
C GLN A 457 -21.76 -0.20 -6.78
N GLY A 458 -21.81 -0.19 -5.44
CA GLY A 458 -21.18 -1.19 -4.59
C GLY A 458 -19.66 -1.08 -4.41
N HIS A 459 -18.97 -0.14 -5.06
CA HIS A 459 -17.53 0.09 -4.90
C HIS A 459 -17.13 1.49 -5.36
N LEU A 460 -15.98 1.97 -4.91
CA LEU A 460 -15.34 3.16 -5.45
C LEU A 460 -13.99 2.78 -6.06
N VAL A 461 -13.52 3.59 -7.01
CA VAL A 461 -12.24 3.42 -7.67
C VAL A 461 -11.44 4.71 -7.51
N ILE A 462 -10.20 4.56 -7.06
CA ILE A 462 -9.22 5.61 -6.97
C ILE A 462 -8.19 5.37 -8.08
N SER A 463 -8.02 6.32 -8.98
CA SER A 463 -7.02 6.28 -10.05
C SER A 463 -5.96 7.35 -9.80
N THR A 464 -4.68 7.00 -9.88
CA THR A 464 -3.59 7.93 -9.56
C THR A 464 -2.30 7.56 -10.29
N ASP A 465 -1.49 8.58 -10.57
CA ASP A 465 -0.08 8.38 -10.88
C ASP A 465 0.75 8.42 -9.59
N VAL A 466 2.00 7.98 -9.67
CA VAL A 466 2.92 7.94 -8.53
C VAL A 466 4.18 8.73 -8.88
N HIS A 467 4.73 9.43 -7.89
CA HIS A 467 6.01 10.09 -7.96
C HIS A 467 6.96 9.53 -6.90
N TYR A 468 8.07 8.93 -7.34
CA TYR A 468 9.12 8.41 -6.48
C TYR A 468 9.94 9.56 -5.88
N GLN A 469 10.15 9.52 -4.57
CA GLN A 469 10.96 10.46 -3.82
C GLN A 469 12.28 9.77 -3.46
N PRO A 470 13.43 10.25 -3.95
CA PRO A 470 14.72 9.69 -3.59
C PRO A 470 14.95 9.75 -2.08
N VAL A 471 15.58 8.73 -1.51
CA VAL A 471 16.04 8.77 -0.12
C VAL A 471 17.30 9.63 -0.06
N ASP A 472 17.22 10.79 0.59
CA ASP A 472 18.42 11.48 1.06
C ASP A 472 19.03 10.64 2.19
N ARG A 473 20.31 10.28 2.05
CA ARG A 473 21.00 9.28 2.88
C ARG A 473 21.30 9.73 4.33
N GLU A 474 20.52 10.66 4.89
CA GLU A 474 20.69 11.08 6.29
C GLU A 474 19.85 10.23 7.27
N ASP A 475 18.86 9.45 6.79
CA ASP A 475 17.97 8.66 7.67
C ASP A 475 18.34 7.17 7.84
N GLU A 476 19.36 6.64 7.14
CA GLU A 476 19.78 5.24 7.35
C GLU A 476 20.51 5.03 8.70
N ASP A 477 21.07 6.08 9.31
CA ASP A 477 21.75 5.97 10.61
C ASP A 477 20.78 6.01 11.81
N LEU A 478 19.53 6.47 11.64
CA LEU A 478 18.56 6.55 12.76
C LEU A 478 17.74 5.27 12.99
N HIS A 479 17.66 4.36 12.02
CA HIS A 479 16.82 3.15 12.13
C HIS A 479 17.59 1.86 12.44
N SER A 480 18.90 1.94 12.70
CA SER A 480 19.69 0.80 13.21
C SER A 480 19.61 0.62 14.73
N HIS A 481 19.00 1.56 15.45
CA HIS A 481 18.78 1.49 16.89
C HIS A 481 17.34 1.90 17.27
N SER A 482 16.37 1.01 17.07
CA SER A 482 15.05 1.05 17.73
C SER A 482 14.39 -0.32 17.72
#